data_AF-A0A1M4MZG6-F1
#
_entry.id   AF-A0A1M4MZG6-F1
#
_cell.length_a   1.000
_cell.length_b   1.000
_cell.length_c   1.000
_cell.angle_alpha   90.00
_cell.angle_beta   90.00
_cell.angle_gamma   90.00
#
_symmetry.space_group_name_H-M   'P 1'
#
loop_
_entity.id
_entity.type
_entity.pdbx_description
1 polymer ?
#
loop_
_entity_poly.entity_id
_entity_poly.type
_entity_poly.pdbx_seq_one_letter_code
_entity_poly.pdbx_strand_id
1 'polypeptide(L)'
;MRTLVIFLIVFGAGIGIPILALFNCGGWNEGTMQVAYCVVDTPDLRFVAEVVYAVVLLSSFTLGLPIFVYLMILLALALLLRWLS
;
A
#
# COMPACT_ATOMS: atom_id res chain seq x y z
N MET A 1 21.90 17.67 -18.67
CA MET A 1 22.48 16.64 -17.78
C MET A 1 22.12 16.86 -16.31
N ARG A 2 22.40 18.02 -15.69
CA ARG A 2 22.06 18.29 -14.27
C ARG A 2 20.61 17.95 -13.87
N THR A 3 19.63 18.39 -14.66
CA THR A 3 18.21 18.13 -14.39
C THR A 3 17.86 16.63 -14.41
N LEU A 4 18.51 15.86 -15.28
CA LEU A 4 18.29 14.42 -15.40
C LEU A 4 18.87 13.66 -14.20
N VAL A 5 20.04 14.09 -13.71
CA VAL A 5 20.63 13.54 -12.48
C VAL A 5 19.75 13.83 -11.27
N ILE A 6 19.24 15.07 -11.14
CA ILE A 6 18.33 15.43 -10.06
C ILE A 6 17.05 14.60 -10.15
N PHE A 7 16.49 14.45 -11.35
CA PHE A 7 15.31 13.62 -11.58
C PHE A 7 15.53 12.17 -11.12
N LEU A 8 16.64 11.54 -11.52
CA LEU A 8 16.96 10.16 -11.13
C LEU A 8 17.18 10.01 -9.64
N ILE A 9 17.81 10.97 -8.97
CA ILE A 9 18.00 10.95 -7.52
C ILE A 9 16.64 11.06 -6.82
N VAL A 10 15.80 12.00 -7.23
CA VAL A 10 14.49 12.24 -6.60
C VAL A 10 13.55 11.04 -6.83
N PHE A 11 13.45 10.53 -8.05
CA PHE A 11 12.63 9.35 -8.34
C PHE A 11 13.22 8.07 -7.75
N GLY A 12 14.53 7.89 -7.83
CA GLY A 12 15.22 6.73 -7.29
C GLY A 12 15.09 6.66 -5.78
N ALA A 13 15.28 7.78 -5.07
CA ALA A 13 15.13 7.82 -3.62
C ALA A 13 13.66 7.83 -3.18
N GLY A 14 12.79 8.54 -3.90
CA GLY A 14 11.38 8.70 -3.52
C GLY A 14 10.48 7.52 -3.88
N ILE A 15 10.84 6.73 -4.89
CA ILE A 15 10.05 5.58 -5.35
C ILE A 15 10.90 4.31 -5.36
N GLY A 16 12.10 4.37 -5.95
CA GLY A 16 12.97 3.20 -6.09
C GLY A 16 13.33 2.55 -4.74
N ILE A 17 13.88 3.33 -3.80
CA ILE A 17 14.29 2.84 -2.48
C ILE A 17 13.09 2.26 -1.70
N PRO A 18 11.94 2.95 -1.57
CA PRO A 18 10.74 2.39 -0.94
C PRO A 18 10.29 1.05 -1.52
N ILE A 19 10.25 0.92 -2.85
CA ILE A 19 9.84 -0.30 -3.51
C ILE A 19 10.83 -1.43 -3.22
N LEU A 20 12.13 -1.16 -3.37
CA LEU A 20 13.17 -2.14 -3.10
C LEU A 20 13.17 -2.58 -1.64
N ALA A 21 12.96 -1.66 -0.70
CA ALA A 21 12.86 -1.97 0.72
C ALA A 21 11.66 -2.88 1.01
N LEU A 22 10.49 -2.60 0.41
CA LEU A 22 9.28 -3.40 0.58
C LEU A 22 9.48 -4.83 0.05
N PHE A 23 10.03 -4.99 -1.15
CA PHE A 23 10.26 -6.31 -1.77
C PHE A 23 11.44 -7.08 -1.17
N ASN A 24 12.32 -6.40 -0.43
CA ASN A 24 13.43 -7.03 0.30
C ASN A 24 12.97 -7.74 1.57
N CYS A 25 11.79 -7.40 2.12
CA CYS A 25 11.31 -7.91 3.39
C CYS A 25 9.98 -8.69 3.27
N GLY A 26 9.72 -9.59 4.22
CA GLY A 26 8.56 -10.49 4.20
C GLY A 26 8.13 -11.00 5.58
N GLY A 27 6.99 -11.71 5.59
CA GLY A 27 6.33 -12.13 6.83
C GLY A 27 5.73 -10.94 7.59
N TRP A 28 5.02 -10.08 6.86
CA TRP A 28 4.38 -8.88 7.40
C TRP A 28 3.29 -9.24 8.40
N ASN A 29 3.23 -8.50 9.50
CA ASN A 29 2.11 -8.54 10.44
C ASN A 29 1.16 -7.38 10.12
N GLU A 30 -0.07 -7.66 9.70
CA GLU A 30 -1.03 -6.61 9.30
C GLU A 30 -1.50 -5.74 10.48
N GLY A 31 -1.45 -6.26 11.71
CA GLY A 31 -1.88 -5.55 12.91
C GLY A 31 -0.82 -4.57 13.45
N THR A 32 0.46 -4.96 13.39
CA THR A 32 1.57 -4.13 13.88
C THR A 32 2.37 -3.45 12.77
N MET A 33 2.15 -3.84 11.51
CA MET A 33 2.89 -3.39 10.32
C MET A 33 4.39 -3.74 10.34
N GLN A 34 4.80 -4.59 11.28
CA GLN A 34 6.18 -5.02 11.45
C GLN A 34 6.51 -6.19 10.53
N VAL A 35 7.79 -6.29 10.16
CA VAL A 35 8.27 -7.35 9.27
C VAL A 35 9.02 -8.46 10.02
N ALA A 36 8.78 -9.71 9.65
CA ALA A 36 9.46 -10.84 10.29
C ALA A 36 10.93 -10.97 9.84
N TYR A 37 11.20 -10.83 8.55
CA TYR A 37 12.55 -11.00 7.99
C TYR A 37 12.81 -10.09 6.78
N CYS A 38 14.09 -9.80 6.54
CA CYS A 38 14.58 -9.07 5.37
C CYS A 38 15.78 -9.80 4.77
N VAL A 39 15.94 -9.78 3.44
CA VAL A 39 17.12 -10.39 2.77
C VAL A 39 18.38 -9.61 3.13
N VAL A 40 18.33 -8.28 2.99
CA VAL A 40 19.31 -7.34 3.55
C VAL A 40 18.67 -6.64 4.74
N ASP A 41 19.08 -7.01 5.95
CA ASP A 41 18.47 -6.51 7.19
C ASP A 41 19.33 -5.43 7.83
N THR A 42 19.03 -4.17 7.50
CA THR A 42 19.56 -3.01 8.21
C THR A 42 18.42 -2.26 8.89
N PRO A 43 18.67 -1.60 10.04
CA PRO A 43 17.62 -0.88 10.77
C PRO A 43 16.89 0.16 9.91
N ASP A 44 17.63 0.90 9.08
CA ASP A 44 17.07 1.94 8.22
C ASP A 44 16.19 1.35 7.11
N LEU A 45 16.65 0.29 6.45
CA LEU A 45 15.91 -0.32 5.33
C LEU A 45 14.64 -1.02 5.83
N ARG A 46 14.74 -1.67 7.00
CA ARG A 46 13.60 -2.26 7.70
C ARG A 46 12.57 -1.20 8.07
N PHE A 47 12.99 -0.09 8.66
CA PHE A 47 12.11 1.02 9.00
C PHE A 47 11.39 1.58 7.76
N VAL A 48 12.12 1.81 6.67
CA VAL A 48 11.51 2.25 5.40
C VAL A 48 10.49 1.23 4.90
N ALA A 49 10.81 -0.06 4.94
CA ALA A 49 9.91 -1.11 4.49
C ALA A 49 8.62 -1.16 5.33
N GLU A 50 8.72 -1.06 6.66
CA GLU A 50 7.59 -1.04 7.59
C GLU A 50 6.69 0.19 7.38
N VAL A 51 7.28 1.38 7.18
CA VAL A 51 6.53 2.60 6.86
C VAL A 51 5.80 2.47 5.52
N VAL A 52 6.47 1.94 4.50
CA VAL A 52 5.85 1.74 3.18
C VAL A 52 4.71 0.73 3.26
N TYR A 53 4.90 -0.37 3.98
CA TYR A 53 3.84 -1.37 4.18
C TYR A 53 2.64 -0.78 4.92
N ALA A 54 2.88 0.00 5.98
CA ALA A 54 1.84 0.73 6.70
C ALA A 54 1.02 1.64 5.78
N VAL A 55 1.69 2.41 4.91
CA VAL A 55 1.03 3.31 3.94
C VAL A 55 0.20 2.51 2.94
N VAL A 56 0.73 1.41 2.40
CA VAL A 56 0.01 0.54 1.46
C VAL A 56 -1.23 -0.05 2.13
N LEU A 57 -1.09 -0.58 3.34
CA LEU A 57 -2.19 -1.18 4.08
C LEU A 57 -3.28 -0.13 4.37
N LEU A 58 -2.92 1.02 4.93
CA LEU A 58 -3.86 2.12 5.18
C LEU A 58 -4.56 2.59 3.90
N SER A 59 -3.82 2.74 2.80
CA SER A 59 -4.39 3.14 1.51
C SER A 59 -5.37 2.09 0.97
N SER A 60 -5.06 0.80 1.15
CA SER A 60 -5.95 -0.29 0.73
C SER A 60 -7.24 -0.32 1.55
N PHE A 61 -7.18 -0.04 2.86
CA PHE A 61 -8.35 0.04 3.72
C PHE A 61 -9.22 1.27 3.41
N THR A 62 -8.59 2.45 3.22
CA THR A 62 -9.31 3.68 2.90
C THR A 62 -9.97 3.66 1.53
N LEU A 63 -9.44 2.89 0.57
CA LEU A 63 -10.09 2.65 -0.73
C LEU A 63 -11.09 1.50 -0.70
N GLY A 64 -10.79 0.42 0.04
CA GLY A 64 -11.64 -0.76 0.12
C GLY A 64 -13.00 -0.49 0.74
N LEU A 65 -13.04 0.33 1.80
CA LEU A 65 -14.29 0.64 2.51
C LEU A 65 -15.30 1.42 1.64
N PRO A 66 -14.93 2.52 0.94
CA PRO A 66 -15.81 3.19 -0.02
C PRO A 66 -16.33 2.29 -1.14
N ILE A 67 -15.47 1.43 -1.71
CA ILE A 67 -15.85 0.49 -2.76
C ILE A 67 -16.88 -0.51 -2.22
N PHE A 68 -16.64 -1.07 -1.03
CA PHE A 68 -17.57 -1.99 -0.39
C PHE A 68 -18.93 -1.34 -0.12
N VAL A 69 -18.95 -0.12 0.43
CA VAL A 69 -20.19 0.64 0.67
C VAL A 69 -20.95 0.88 -0.62
N TYR A 70 -20.27 1.27 -1.70
CA TYR A 70 -20.88 1.46 -3.01
C TYR A 70 -21.55 0.19 -3.54
N LEU A 71 -20.86 -0.97 -3.44
CA LEU A 71 -21.41 -2.26 -3.87
C LEU A 71 -22.66 -2.65 -3.06
N MET A 72 -22.66 -2.40 -1.75
CA MET A 72 -23.82 -2.67 -0.89
C MET A 72 -25.03 -1.80 -1.27
N ILE A 73 -24.82 -0.54 -1.63
CA ILE A 73 -25.88 0.36 -2.11
C ILE A 73 -26.48 -0.16 -3.43
N LEU A 74 -25.63 -0.54 -4.39
CA LEU A 74 -26.10 -1.10 -5.66
C LEU A 74 -26.90 -2.38 -5.47
N LEU A 75 -26.43 -3.27 -4.59
CA LEU A 75 -27.14 -4.51 -4.26
C LEU A 75 -28.50 -4.21 -3.63
N ALA A 76 -28.57 -3.30 -2.67
CA ALA A 76 -29.82 -2.90 -2.03
C ALA A 76 -30.82 -2.31 -3.06
N LEU A 77 -30.33 -1.47 -3.98
CA LEU A 77 -31.15 -0.89 -5.04
C LEU A 77 -31.67 -1.96 -6.00
N ALA A 78 -30.82 -2.91 -6.41
CA ALA A 78 -31.22 -4.01 -7.28
C ALA A 78 -32.28 -4.91 -6.63
N LEU A 79 -32.13 -5.21 -5.34
CA LEU A 79 -33.13 -5.97 -4.58
C LEU A 79 -34.44 -5.20 -4.43
N LEU A 80 -34.39 -3.89 -4.18
CA LEU A 80 -35.57 -3.03 -4.11
C LEU A 80 -36.32 -3.00 -5.44
N LEU A 81 -35.61 -2.80 -6.55
CA LEU A 81 -36.21 -2.77 -7.89
C LEU A 81 -36.83 -4.12 -8.26
N ARG A 82 -36.15 -5.22 -7.94
CA ARG A 82 -36.69 -6.58 -8.12
C ARG A 82 -37.95 -6.83 -7.29
N TRP A 83 -38.03 -6.26 -6.10
CA TRP A 83 -39.21 -6.40 -5.23
C TRP A 83 -40.40 -5.57 -5.74
N LEU A 84 -40.13 -4.44 -6.42
CA LEU A 84 -41.15 -3.56 -6.99
C LEU A 84 -41.65 -3.98 -8.38
N SER A 85 -40.91 -4.83 -9.10
CA SER A 85 -41.30 -5.42 -10.40
C SER A 85 -42.12 -6.68 -10.23
#